data_AF-A0A7Y1VZK5-F1
#
_entry.id   AF-A0A7Y1VZK5-F1
#
_cell.length_a   1.000
_cell.length_b   1.000
_cell.length_c   1.000
_cell.angle_alpha   90.00
_cell.angle_beta   90.00
_cell.angle_gamma   90.00
#
_symmetry.space_group_name_H-M   'P 1'
#
loop_
_entity.id
_entity.type
_entity.pdbx_description
1 polymer ?
#
loop_
_entity_poly.entity_id
_entity_poly.type
_entity_poly.pdbx_seq_one_letter_code
_entity_poly.pdbx_strand_id
1 'polypeptide(L)'
;MTRIFFFLSFLICYQVNGQEVVLSLSDSVVPVFVQGESGYACFRIPATIKLANHDLIAFAEGRKKGCSDTGDIDLVMKRSKDRGKTWGELQKIWDDQANTCGNPA
;
A
#
# COMPACT_ATOMS: atom_id res chain seq x y z
N MET A 1 28.65 68.07 20.81
CA MET A 1 29.63 67.01 21.15
C MET A 1 29.26 66.46 22.52
N THR A 2 28.36 65.47 22.57
CA THR A 2 28.22 64.54 23.72
C THR A 2 27.28 63.41 23.30
N ARG A 3 27.85 62.21 23.17
CA ARG A 3 27.14 60.95 22.99
C ARG A 3 26.72 60.49 24.39
N ILE A 4 25.44 60.17 24.57
CA ILE A 4 24.95 59.47 25.77
C ILE A 4 24.44 58.09 25.33
N PHE A 5 25.07 57.08 25.92
CA PHE A 5 24.70 55.67 25.85
C PHE A 5 23.44 55.45 26.68
N PHE A 6 22.45 54.75 26.13
CA PHE A 6 21.51 53.97 26.95
C PHE A 6 21.73 52.50 26.64
N PHE A 7 22.46 51.85 27.54
CA PHE A 7 22.42 50.40 27.71
C PHE A 7 21.01 50.04 28.19
N LEU A 8 20.15 49.58 27.29
CA LEU A 8 19.05 48.70 27.68
C LEU A 8 19.40 47.29 27.19
N SER A 9 19.91 46.48 28.12
CA SER A 9 20.00 45.04 27.97
C SER A 9 18.60 44.46 27.84
N PHE A 10 18.05 44.46 26.62
CA PHE A 10 16.93 43.60 26.30
C PHE A 10 17.49 42.19 26.13
N LEU A 11 17.56 41.47 27.24
CA LEU A 11 17.67 40.03 27.26
C LEU A 11 16.38 39.47 26.64
N ILE A 12 16.28 39.52 25.31
CA ILE A 12 15.24 38.79 24.59
C ILE A 12 15.70 37.34 24.68
N CYS A 13 15.21 36.67 25.72
CA CYS A 13 15.07 35.23 25.73
C CYS A 13 14.24 34.86 24.50
N TYR A 14 14.91 34.58 23.37
CA TYR A 14 14.27 33.95 22.23
C TYR A 14 13.86 32.56 22.71
N GLN A 15 12.57 32.42 23.02
CA GLN A 15 11.93 31.12 23.13
C GLN A 15 12.13 30.45 21.77
N VAL A 16 13.10 29.53 21.69
CA VAL A 16 13.17 28.57 20.60
C VAL A 16 11.91 27.73 20.78
N ASN A 17 10.85 28.09 20.06
CA ASN A 17 9.66 27.27 19.95
C ASN A 17 10.11 25.95 19.35
N GLY A 18 10.34 24.96 20.22
CA GLY A 18 10.57 23.57 19.85
C GLY A 18 9.29 23.02 19.25
N GLN A 19 9.02 23.35 17.99
CA GLN A 19 8.17 22.51 17.17
C GLN A 19 9.03 21.35 16.70
N GLU A 20 8.98 20.25 17.44
CA GLU A 20 9.40 18.96 16.89
C GLU A 20 8.58 18.73 15.62
N VAL A 21 9.27 18.72 14.48
CA VAL A 21 8.68 18.26 13.23
C VAL A 21 8.52 16.75 13.36
N VAL A 22 7.38 16.34 13.92
CA VAL A 22 6.96 14.95 13.91
C VAL A 22 6.64 14.63 12.45
N LEU A 23 7.60 14.07 11.73
CA LEU A 23 7.38 13.44 10.43
C LEU A 23 6.39 12.29 10.67
N SER A 24 5.10 12.59 10.53
CA SER A 24 4.05 11.60 10.45
C SER A 24 4.32 10.77 9.20
N LEU A 25 5.04 9.66 9.36
CA LEU A 25 5.04 8.57 8.41
C LEU A 25 3.64 7.98 8.45
N SER A 26 2.71 8.56 7.68
CA SER A 26 1.48 7.86 7.36
C SER A 26 1.88 6.66 6.52
N ASP A 27 1.93 5.48 7.13
CA ASP A 27 1.97 4.23 6.39
C ASP A 27 0.64 4.14 5.62
N SER A 28 0.67 4.59 4.36
CA SER A 28 -0.46 4.48 3.46
C SER A 28 -0.61 3.02 3.09
N VAL A 29 -1.57 2.33 3.71
CA VAL A 29 -1.93 0.96 3.36
C VAL A 29 -2.69 0.99 2.04
N VAL A 30 -2.11 0.42 0.99
CA VAL A 30 -2.75 0.30 -0.33
C VAL A 30 -3.37 -1.09 -0.47
N PRO A 31 -4.71 -1.21 -0.53
CA PRO A 31 -5.33 -2.51 -0.79
C PRO A 31 -5.09 -2.95 -2.24
N VAL A 32 -4.66 -4.21 -2.42
CA VAL A 32 -4.41 -4.79 -3.75
C VAL A 32 -5.65 -5.54 -4.26
N PHE A 33 -6.18 -6.43 -3.42
CA PHE A 33 -7.38 -7.20 -3.68
C PHE A 33 -8.42 -6.89 -2.61
N VAL A 34 -9.57 -6.34 -3.01
CA VAL A 34 -10.65 -5.97 -2.10
C VAL A 34 -11.80 -6.94 -2.28
N GLN A 35 -12.36 -7.41 -1.17
CA GLN A 35 -13.48 -8.34 -1.16
C GLN A 35 -14.68 -7.77 -1.94
N GLY A 36 -15.28 -8.60 -2.81
CA GLY A 36 -16.47 -8.21 -3.59
C GLY A 36 -16.17 -7.48 -4.90
N GLU A 37 -14.91 -7.15 -5.18
CA GLU A 37 -14.51 -6.52 -6.44
C GLU A 37 -14.28 -7.54 -7.55
N SER A 38 -14.36 -7.07 -8.81
CA SER A 38 -13.97 -7.84 -10.00
C SER A 38 -14.68 -9.20 -10.16
N GLY A 39 -15.87 -9.36 -9.55
CA GLY A 39 -16.66 -10.59 -9.61
C GLY A 39 -16.28 -11.68 -8.61
N TYR A 40 -15.41 -11.39 -7.63
CA TYR A 40 -15.00 -12.36 -6.61
C TYR A 40 -15.53 -11.99 -5.23
N ALA A 41 -16.18 -12.94 -4.58
CA ALA A 41 -16.68 -12.77 -3.21
C ALA A 41 -15.55 -12.72 -2.17
N CYS A 42 -14.36 -13.25 -2.48
CA CYS A 42 -13.22 -13.30 -1.56
C CYS A 42 -11.89 -13.46 -2.31
N PHE A 43 -10.81 -12.95 -1.70
CA PHE A 43 -9.43 -13.18 -2.15
C PHE A 43 -8.58 -13.76 -1.02
N ARG A 44 -7.83 -14.84 -1.28
CA ARG A 44 -6.97 -15.50 -0.28
C ARG A 44 -5.65 -15.99 -0.90
N ILE A 45 -4.75 -16.46 -0.03
CA ILE A 45 -3.45 -17.04 -0.36
C ILE A 45 -2.60 -16.09 -1.24
N PRO A 46 -2.22 -14.92 -0.71
CA PRO A 46 -1.48 -13.95 -1.49
C PRO A 46 -0.01 -14.37 -1.68
N ALA A 47 0.53 -14.09 -2.86
CA ALA A 47 1.97 -14.09 -3.11
C ALA A 47 2.38 -12.88 -3.93
N THR A 48 3.62 -12.42 -3.75
CA THR A 48 4.13 -11.23 -4.44
C THR A 48 5.56 -11.47 -4.88
N ILE A 49 5.89 -11.04 -6.11
CA ILE A 49 7.25 -11.04 -6.64
C ILE A 49 7.62 -9.65 -7.14
N LYS A 50 8.92 -9.34 -7.07
CA LYS A 50 9.50 -8.14 -7.69
C LYS A 50 10.25 -8.56 -8.94
N LEU A 51 9.93 -7.94 -10.06
CA LEU A 51 10.58 -8.17 -11.34
C LEU A 51 11.90 -7.38 -11.44
N ALA A 52 12.74 -7.73 -12.41
CA ALA A 52 14.01 -7.06 -12.66
C ALA A 52 13.85 -5.56 -13.01
N ASN A 53 12.72 -5.19 -13.62
CA ASN A 53 12.38 -3.80 -13.94
C ASN A 53 11.75 -3.03 -12.76
N HIS A 54 11.77 -3.59 -11.54
CA HIS A 54 11.19 -3.05 -10.31
C HIS A 54 9.66 -3.04 -10.22
N ASP A 55 8.95 -3.61 -11.19
CA ASP A 55 7.52 -3.83 -11.05
C ASP A 55 7.23 -4.88 -9.98
N LEU A 56 6.07 -4.75 -9.34
CA LEU A 56 5.53 -5.76 -8.44
C LEU A 56 4.39 -6.50 -9.12
N ILE A 57 4.41 -7.83 -9.03
CA ILE A 57 3.27 -8.68 -9.35
C ILE A 57 2.75 -9.26 -8.06
N ALA A 58 1.47 -9.06 -7.77
CA ALA A 58 0.75 -9.71 -6.69
C ALA A 58 -0.22 -10.73 -7.28
N PHE A 59 -0.24 -11.92 -6.71
CA PHE A 59 -1.10 -13.03 -7.03
C PHE A 59 -2.07 -13.30 -5.88
N ALA A 60 -3.23 -13.85 -6.20
CA ALA A 60 -4.18 -14.34 -5.21
C ALA A 60 -5.08 -15.42 -5.82
N GLU A 61 -5.73 -16.19 -4.96
CA GLU A 61 -6.92 -16.94 -5.30
C GLU A 61 -8.13 -16.01 -5.34
N GLY A 62 -8.75 -15.86 -6.51
CA GLY A 62 -10.03 -15.21 -6.70
C GLY A 62 -11.16 -16.22 -6.50
N ARG A 63 -11.85 -16.14 -5.36
CA ARG A 63 -12.89 -17.11 -4.97
C ARG A 63 -14.27 -16.56 -5.29
N LYS A 64 -14.98 -17.16 -6.26
CA LYS A 64 -16.19 -16.55 -6.84
C LYS A 64 -17.38 -16.52 -5.89
N LYS A 65 -17.62 -17.61 -5.13
CA LYS A 65 -18.86 -17.80 -4.36
C LYS A 65 -18.75 -17.50 -2.86
N GLY A 66 -17.54 -17.38 -2.32
CA GLY A 66 -17.29 -17.12 -0.90
C GLY A 66 -15.82 -17.34 -0.52
N CYS A 67 -15.51 -17.43 0.76
CA CYS A 67 -14.13 -17.62 1.25
C CYS A 67 -13.75 -19.10 1.51
N SER A 68 -14.49 -20.08 0.96
CA SER A 68 -14.17 -21.52 1.06
C SER A 68 -12.86 -21.86 0.35
N ASP A 69 -12.08 -22.82 0.87
CA ASP A 69 -10.84 -23.31 0.24
C ASP A 69 -11.08 -24.25 -0.96
N THR A 70 -12.35 -24.46 -1.34
CA THR A 70 -12.76 -25.33 -2.45
C THR A 70 -13.86 -24.69 -3.28
N GLY A 71 -14.03 -25.19 -4.50
CA GLY A 71 -15.03 -24.77 -5.47
C GLY A 71 -14.39 -23.96 -6.60
N ASP A 72 -15.21 -23.11 -7.21
CA ASP A 72 -14.83 -22.24 -8.34
C ASP A 72 -13.88 -21.12 -7.84
N ILE A 73 -12.58 -21.39 -8.00
CA ILE A 73 -11.49 -20.54 -7.57
C ILE A 73 -10.54 -20.34 -8.74
N ASP A 74 -10.38 -19.09 -9.15
CA ASP A 74 -9.46 -18.68 -10.21
C ASP A 74 -8.12 -18.24 -9.62
N LEU A 75 -7.03 -18.44 -10.36
CA LEU A 75 -5.75 -17.80 -10.08
C LEU A 75 -5.71 -16.43 -10.77
N VAL A 76 -5.47 -15.37 -10.00
CA VAL A 76 -5.49 -13.98 -10.49
C VAL A 76 -4.21 -13.23 -10.12
N MET A 77 -3.95 -12.13 -10.83
CA MET A 77 -2.89 -11.18 -10.49
C MET A 77 -3.27 -9.72 -10.70
N LYS A 78 -2.54 -8.83 -10.04
CA LYS A 78 -2.43 -7.40 -10.35
C LYS A 78 -0.96 -7.01 -10.47
N ARG A 79 -0.68 -5.97 -11.25
CA ARG A 79 0.68 -5.42 -11.46
C ARG A 79 0.75 -3.98 -10.97
N SER A 80 1.81 -3.65 -10.25
CA SER A 80 2.20 -2.28 -9.95
C SER A 80 3.48 -1.92 -10.72
N LYS A 81 3.48 -0.73 -11.33
CA LYS A 81 4.63 -0.14 -12.03
C LYS A 81 5.31 0.99 -11.26
N ASP A 82 4.83 1.26 -10.04
CA ASP A 82 5.21 2.41 -9.23
C ASP A 82 5.55 2.02 -7.78
N ARG A 83 6.09 0.80 -7.61
CA ARG A 83 6.56 0.25 -6.33
C ARG A 83 5.44 0.05 -5.30
N GLY A 84 4.24 -0.31 -5.75
CA GLY A 84 3.10 -0.67 -4.91
C GLY A 84 2.19 0.49 -4.53
N LYS A 85 2.41 1.69 -5.07
CA LYS A 85 1.55 2.86 -4.81
C LYS A 85 0.20 2.74 -5.51
N THR A 86 0.21 2.23 -6.74
CA THR A 86 -1.00 1.92 -7.51
C THR A 86 -0.91 0.54 -8.13
N TRP A 87 -2.07 -0.06 -8.37
CA TRP A 87 -2.23 -1.38 -8.96
C TRP A 87 -3.15 -1.29 -10.16
N GLY A 88 -2.76 -1.93 -11.26
CA GLY A 88 -3.59 -2.02 -12.45
C GLY A 88 -4.79 -2.95 -12.27
N GLU A 89 -5.55 -3.09 -13.36
CA GLU A 89 -6.69 -3.99 -13.45
C GLU A 89 -6.33 -5.44 -13.09
N LEU A 90 -7.31 -6.15 -12.54
CA LEU A 90 -7.18 -7.57 -12.23
C LEU A 90 -7.07 -8.38 -13.53
N GLN A 91 -6.11 -9.29 -13.57
CA GLN A 91 -5.91 -10.23 -14.67
C GLN A 91 -6.08 -11.66 -14.16
N LYS A 92 -6.91 -12.43 -14.87
CA LYS A 92 -7.08 -13.85 -14.63
C LYS A 92 -5.95 -14.62 -15.32
N ILE A 93 -5.21 -15.40 -14.56
CA ILE A 93 -4.12 -16.26 -15.05
C ILE A 93 -4.66 -17.62 -15.44
N TRP A 94 -5.50 -18.21 -14.58
CA TRP A 94 -6.07 -19.53 -14.79
C TRP A 94 -7.45 -19.64 -14.14
N ASP A 95 -8.41 -20.17 -14.91
CA ASP A 95 -9.76 -20.55 -14.49
C ASP A 95 -10.01 -21.96 -15.02
N ASP A 96 -10.44 -22.85 -14.13
CA ASP A 96 -10.81 -24.23 -14.44
C ASP A 96 -12.26 -24.52 -14.02
N GLN A 97 -13.14 -23.55 -14.30
CA GLN A 97 -14.58 -23.62 -14.05
C GLN A 97 -14.91 -23.91 -12.58
N ALA A 98 -15.59 -25.02 -12.30
CA ALA A 98 -15.99 -25.38 -10.94
C ALA A 98 -14.82 -25.90 -10.07
N ASN A 99 -13.64 -26.08 -10.65
CA ASN A 99 -12.46 -26.57 -9.96
C ASN A 99 -11.67 -25.43 -9.30
N THR A 100 -10.65 -25.84 -8.53
CA THR A 100 -9.82 -24.93 -7.72
C THR A 100 -8.45 -24.75 -8.34
N CYS A 101 -8.17 -23.53 -8.80
CA CYS A 101 -6.83 -23.05 -9.17
C CYS A 101 -6.27 -22.22 -8.01
N GLY A 102 -5.27 -22.74 -7.28
CA GLY A 102 -4.81 -22.08 -6.05
C GLY A 102 -3.34 -22.28 -5.72
N ASN A 103 -2.98 -21.85 -4.51
CA ASN A 103 -1.61 -21.85 -3.98
C ASN A 103 -0.58 -21.17 -4.89
N PRO A 104 -0.73 -19.88 -5.23
CA PRO A 104 0.34 -19.15 -5.89
C PRO A 104 1.51 -18.97 -4.92
N ALA A 105 2.58 -19.73 -5.09
CA ALA A 105 3.85 -19.58 -4.37
C ALA A 105 5.01 -20.14 -5.21
#